data_AF-A0A5P1EL97-F1
#
_entry.id   AF-A0A5P1EL97-F1
#
_cell.length_a   1.000
_cell.length_b   1.000
_cell.length_c   1.000
_cell.angle_alpha   90.00
_cell.angle_beta   90.00
_cell.angle_gamma   90.00
#
_symmetry.space_group_name_H-M   'P 1'
#
loop_
_entity.id
_entity.type
_entity.pdbx_description
1 polymer ?
#
loop_
_entity_poly.entity_id
_entity_poly.type
_entity_poly.pdbx_seq_one_letter_code
_entity_poly.pdbx_strand_id
1 'polypeptide(L)' 'MARWVESRIESQDEDLLDSSLKPVAAREQSSMFEVLDLGLECTRTAAAERPSSRKVSEVLVQICSRVRRAGHGKNIIV' A
#
# COMPACT_ATOMS: atom_id res chain seq x y z
N MET A 1 -15.59 6.59 6.71
CA MET A 1 -14.99 5.52 5.89
C MET A 1 -16.12 4.65 5.34
N ALA A 2 -15.98 4.06 4.16
CA ALA A 2 -16.99 3.11 3.69
C ALA A 2 -16.84 1.82 4.53
N ARG A 3 -17.92 1.37 5.18
CA ARG A 3 -17.91 0.25 6.16
C ARG A 3 -17.32 -1.05 5.63
N TRP A 4 -17.30 -1.21 4.30
CA TRP A 4 -16.73 -2.39 3.63
C TRP A 4 -15.20 -2.45 3.71
N VAL A 5 -14.51 -1.31 3.85
CA VAL A 5 -13.06 -1.28 3.95
C VAL A 5 -12.61 -1.67 5.35
N GLU A 6 -13.24 -1.12 6.39
CA GLU A 6 -12.93 -1.42 7.80
C GLU A 6 -13.01 -2.93 8.09
N SER A 7 -14.05 -3.60 7.57
CA SER A 7 -14.26 -5.04 7.74
C SER A 7 -13.25 -5.93 7.00
N ARG A 8 -12.63 -5.44 5.90
CA ARG A 8 -11.69 -6.24 5.09
C ARG A 8 -10.23 -6.02 5.48
N ILE A 9 -9.90 -4.88 6.11
CA ILE A 9 -8.57 -4.65 6.69
C ILE A 9 -8.33 -5.64 7.84
N GLU A 10 -9.34 -5.89 8.67
CA GLU A 10 -9.25 -6.88 9.76
C GLU A 10 -9.02 -8.30 9.24
N SER A 11 -9.51 -8.64 8.04
CA SER A 11 -9.34 -9.97 7.45
C SER A 11 -8.09 -10.13 6.60
N GLN A 12 -7.31 -9.06 6.35
CA GLN A 12 -6.22 -9.03 5.35
C GLN A 12 -6.61 -9.72 4.03
N ASP A 13 -7.86 -9.51 3.61
CA ASP A 13 -8.42 -10.23 2.48
C ASP A 13 -7.66 -9.88 1.19
N GLU A 14 -7.22 -10.90 0.46
CA GLU A 14 -6.53 -10.69 -0.83
C GLU A 14 -7.44 -10.10 -1.92
N ASP A 15 -8.74 -9.98 -1.66
CA ASP A 15 -9.76 -9.37 -2.53
C ASP A 15 -9.82 -7.84 -2.40
N LEU A 16 -8.94 -7.24 -1.59
CA LEU A 16 -8.79 -5.79 -1.48
C LEU A 16 -7.95 -5.17 -2.61
N LEU A 17 -7.04 -5.97 -3.18
CA LEU A 17 -6.16 -5.54 -4.26
C LEU A 17 -6.77 -5.95 -5.61
N ASP A 18 -6.60 -5.10 -6.61
CA ASP A 18 -7.05 -5.39 -7.97
C ASP A 18 -6.42 -6.71 -8.44
N SER A 19 -7.25 -7.62 -8.95
CA SER A 19 -6.80 -8.93 -9.42
C SER A 19 -5.82 -8.82 -10.59
N SER A 20 -5.83 -7.71 -11.34
CA SER A 20 -4.86 -7.44 -12.40
C SER A 20 -3.45 -7.21 -11.87
N LEU A 21 -3.27 -6.97 -10.56
CA LEU A 21 -1.97 -6.82 -9.93
C LEU A 21 -1.33 -8.19 -9.62
N LYS A 22 -2.10 -9.28 -9.58
CA LYS A 22 -1.60 -10.63 -9.29
C LYS A 22 -0.91 -11.25 -10.53
N PRO A 23 0.14 -12.08 -10.35
CA PRO A 23 0.77 -12.49 -9.10
C PRO A 23 1.78 -11.46 -8.60
N VAL A 24 1.61 -11.03 -7.34
CA VAL A 24 2.52 -10.09 -6.68
C VAL A 24 3.49 -10.89 -5.82
N ALA A 25 4.79 -10.57 -5.83
CA ALA A 25 5.71 -11.19 -4.86
C ALA A 25 5.27 -10.80 -3.43
N ALA A 26 5.32 -11.71 -2.45
CA ALA A 26 4.84 -11.45 -1.08
C ALA A 26 5.34 -10.11 -0.47
N ARG A 27 6.55 -9.67 -0.83
CA ARG A 27 7.14 -8.39 -0.40
C ARG A 27 6.57 -7.15 -1.13
N GLU A 28 6.22 -7.31 -2.40
CA GLU A 28 5.49 -6.30 -3.17
C GLU A 28 4.04 -6.18 -2.65
N GLN A 29 3.45 -7.31 -2.22
CA GLN A 29 2.11 -7.34 -1.64
C GLN A 29 2.04 -6.55 -0.33
N SER A 30 3.05 -6.67 0.56
CA SER A 30 3.14 -5.83 1.76
C SER A 30 3.19 -4.33 1.42
N SER A 31 3.93 -3.95 0.37
CA SER A 31 4.01 -2.55 -0.05
C SER A 31 2.69 -2.03 -0.63
N MET A 32 1.90 -2.89 -1.27
CA MET A 32 0.55 -2.54 -1.75
C MET A 32 -0.42 -2.31 -0.60
N PHE A 33 -0.38 -3.13 0.44
CA PHE A 33 -1.18 -2.92 1.64
C PHE A 33 -0.78 -1.63 2.39
N GLU A 34 0.51 -1.28 2.43
CA GLU A 34 0.94 0.02 2.97
C GLU A 34 0.38 1.22 2.16
N VAL A 35 0.29 1.09 0.84
CA VAL A 35 -0.34 2.11 -0.01
C VAL A 35 -1.85 2.18 0.24
N LEU A 36 -2.50 1.03 0.44
CA LEU A 36 -3.91 0.96 0.80
C LEU A 36 -4.17 1.69 2.12
N ASP A 37 -3.40 1.39 3.17
CA ASP A 37 -3.51 2.03 4.48
C ASP A 37 -3.36 3.56 4.37
N LEU A 38 -2.35 4.03 3.61
CA LEU A 38 -2.16 5.46 3.35
C LEU A 38 -3.35 6.09 2.61
N GLY A 39 -3.91 5.37 1.63
CA GLY A 39 -5.13 5.78 0.93
C GLY A 39 -6.31 5.94 1.89
N LEU A 40 -6.43 5.06 2.88
CA LEU A 40 -7.49 5.11 3.88
C LEU A 40 -7.35 6.27 4.85
N GLU A 41 -6.13 6.60 5.28
CA GLU A 41 -5.87 7.81 6.06
C GLU A 41 -6.34 9.07 5.33
N CYS A 42 -6.18 9.12 3.99
CA CYS A 42 -6.67 10.23 3.18
C CYS A 42 -8.21 10.33 3.14
N THR A 43 -8.92 9.25 3.47
CA THR A 43 -10.40 9.17 3.46
C THR A 43 -11.05 9.29 4.84
N ARG A 44 -10.27 9.68 5.87
CA ARG A 44 -10.80 9.91 7.23
C ARG A 44 -12.00 10.86 7.21
N THR A 45 -13.00 10.57 8.02
CA THR A 45 -14.26 11.31 8.06
C THR A 45 -14.01 12.77 8.46
N ALA A 46 -13.21 13.00 9.49
CA ALA A 46 -12.80 14.33 9.91
C ALA A 46 -11.64 14.84 9.04
N ALA A 47 -11.76 16.05 8.49
CA ALA A 47 -10.73 16.63 7.63
C ALA A 47 -9.39 16.83 8.37
N ALA A 48 -9.43 17.14 9.67
CA ALA A 48 -8.23 17.35 10.50
C ALA A 48 -7.41 16.06 10.74
N GLU A 49 -8.02 14.89 10.55
CA GLU A 49 -7.34 13.59 10.68
C GLU A 49 -6.63 13.16 9.40
N ARG A 50 -6.87 13.86 8.28
CA ARG A 50 -6.28 13.51 6.99
C ARG A 50 -4.84 14.02 6.90
N PRO A 51 -3.89 13.23 6.37
CA PRO A 51 -2.54 13.71 6.14
C PRO A 51 -2.52 14.80 5.08
N SER A 52 -1.54 15.70 5.17
CA SER A 52 -1.29 16.67 4.10
C SER A 52 -0.74 15.97 2.85
N SER A 53 -1.00 16.53 1.67
CA SER A 53 -0.45 16.00 0.40
C SER A 53 1.08 15.87 0.42
N ARG A 54 1.78 16.79 1.10
CA ARG A 54 3.23 16.69 1.33
C ARG A 54 3.60 15.42 2.08
N LYS A 55 2.90 15.14 3.20
CA LYS A 55 3.14 13.94 4.01
C LYS A 55 2.87 12.66 3.22
N VAL A 56 1.77 12.63 2.45
CA VAL A 56 1.44 11.51 1.57
C VAL A 56 2.56 11.26 0.55
N SER A 57 3.05 12.32 -0.10
CA SER A 57 4.13 12.21 -1.08
C SER A 57 5.42 11.67 -0.46
N GLU A 58 5.81 12.14 0.73
CA GLU A 58 6.97 11.63 1.47
C GLU A 58 6.88 10.13 1.75
N VAL A 59 5.71 9.67 2.22
CA VAL A 59 5.48 8.24 2.52
C VAL A 59 5.52 7.40 1.24
N LEU A 60 4.89 7.86 0.14
CA LEU A 60 4.94 7.16 -1.15
C LEU A 60 6.37 7.01 -1.67
N VAL A 61 7.21 8.04 -1.56
CA VAL A 61 8.64 7.96 -1.93
C VAL A 61 9.36 6.90 -1.10
N GLN A 62 9.08 6.83 0.21
CA GLN A 62 9.66 5.83 1.10
C GLN A 62 9.23 4.40 0.72
N ILE A 63 7.95 4.18 0.43
CA ILE A 63 7.43 2.88 -0.03
C ILE A 63 8.11 2.49 -1.35
N CYS A 64 8.11 3.38 -2.35
CA CYS A 64 8.76 3.13 -3.64
C CYS A 64 10.25 2.82 -3.50
N SER A 65 10.97 3.48 -2.58
CA SER A 65 12.39 3.22 -2.33
C SER A 65 12.64 1.80 -1.79
N ARG A 66 11.70 1.24 -1.01
CA ARG A 66 11.77 -0.12 -0.49
C ARG A 66 11.50 -1.15 -1.58
N VAL A 67 10.48 -0.91 -2.41
CA VAL A 67 10.16 -1.76 -3.57
C VAL A 67 11.35 -1.83 -4.55
N ARG A 68 11.94 -0.68 -4.90
CA ARG A 68 13.09 -0.64 -5.84
C ARG A 68 14.32 -1.39 -5.32
N ARG A 69 14.60 -1.30 -4.02
CA ARG A 69 15.70 -2.07 -3.39
C ARG A 69 15.45 -3.58 -3.42
N ALA A 70 14.20 -4.00 -3.33
CA ALA A 70 13.84 -5.42 -3.43
C ALA A 70 13.96 -5.97 -4.87
N GLY A 71 13.79 -5.12 -5.90
CA GLY A 71 13.94 -5.50 -7.31
C GLY A 71 15.38 -5.72 -7.79
N HIS A 72 16.37 -5.07 -7.16
CA HIS A 72 17.80 -5.17 -7.54
C HIS A 72 18.47 -6.49 -7.14
N GLY A 73 17.81 -7.35 -6.35
CA GLY A 73 18.35 -8.64 -5.92
C GLY A 73 18.11 -9.81 -6.89
N LYS A 74 17.54 -9.56 -8.08
CA LYS A 74 17.10 -10.61 -9.03
C LYS A 74 18.07 -10.87 -10.20
N ASN A 75 19.23 -10.21 -10.27
CA ASN A 75 20.19 -10.33 -11.39
C ASN A 75 21.58 -10.84 -10.99
N ILE A 76 21.68 -11.96 -10.26
CA ILE A 76 22.89 -12.81 -10.25
C ILE A 76 22.44 -14.27 -10.21
N ILE A 77 22.17 -14.85 -11.38
CA ILE A 77 22.54 -16.22 -11.74
C ILE A 77 22.67 -16.25 -13.28
N VAL A 78 23.89 -16.10 -13.79
CA VAL A 78 24.46 -16.89 -14.91
C VAL A 78 25.95 -17.01 -14.65
#